data_AF-X1FM98-F1
#
_entry.id   AF-X1FM98-F1
#
_cell.length_a   1.000
_cell.length_b   1.000
_cell.length_c   1.000
_cell.angle_alpha   90.00
_cell.angle_beta   90.00
_cell.angle_gamma   90.00
#
_symmetry.space_group_name_H-M   'P 1'
#
loop_
_entity.id
_entity.type
_entity.pdbx_description
1 polymer ?
#
loop_
_entity_poly.entity_id
_entity_poly.type
_entity_poly.pdbx_seq_one_letter_code
_entity_poly.pdbx_strand_id
1 'polypeptide(L)'
;KGFWKKNYPNIKLIEENIQIIKNLEYNFLHNFVIPESGWWDDYYIPLENRVSLLRKKYKGNIEAYKVLDQELEEIFLYKKYSEYYGYVFYIIQKKTDK
;
A
#
# COMPACT_ATOMS: atom_id res chain seq x y z
N LYS A 1 -1.88 -11.49 8.73
CA LYS A 1 -3.30 -11.05 8.82
C LYS A 1 -3.56 -9.94 9.85
N GLY A 2 -2.96 -9.96 11.06
CA GLY A 2 -3.25 -8.98 12.11
C GLY A 2 -3.01 -7.51 11.75
N PHE A 3 -1.87 -7.21 11.10
CA PHE A 3 -1.54 -5.84 10.66
C PHE A 3 -2.62 -5.23 9.76
N TRP A 4 -2.95 -5.89 8.64
CA TRP A 4 -3.97 -5.41 7.71
C TRP A 4 -5.38 -5.38 8.32
N LYS A 5 -5.75 -6.32 9.19
CA LYS A 5 -7.04 -6.26 9.89
C LYS A 5 -7.19 -4.99 10.75
N LYS A 6 -6.09 -4.49 11.30
CA LYS A 6 -6.07 -3.25 12.09
C LYS A 6 -6.03 -2.00 11.20
N ASN A 7 -5.17 -1.98 10.18
CA ASN A 7 -4.87 -0.78 9.41
C ASN A 7 -5.78 -0.60 8.17
N TYR A 8 -6.16 -1.68 7.51
CA TYR A 8 -7.04 -1.66 6.34
C TYR A 8 -7.84 -2.98 6.22
N PRO A 9 -8.91 -3.16 7.03
CA PRO A 9 -9.69 -4.40 7.05
C PRO A 9 -10.40 -4.71 5.73
N ASN A 10 -10.52 -3.72 4.84
CA ASN A 10 -11.10 -3.86 3.51
C ASN A 10 -10.12 -4.38 2.46
N ILE A 11 -8.88 -4.73 2.83
CA ILE A 11 -7.97 -5.44 1.92
C ILE A 11 -8.65 -6.72 1.43
N LYS A 12 -8.52 -6.99 0.13
CA LYS A 12 -9.21 -8.07 -0.57
C LYS A 12 -8.29 -8.73 -1.56
N LEU A 13 -8.63 -9.96 -1.94
CA LEU A 13 -8.02 -10.61 -3.09
C LEU A 13 -8.37 -9.87 -4.38
N ILE A 14 -7.55 -10.06 -5.41
CA ILE A 14 -7.73 -9.40 -6.72
C ILE A 14 -9.09 -9.79 -7.31
N GLU A 15 -9.46 -11.06 -7.20
CA GLU A 15 -10.70 -11.61 -7.72
C GLU A 15 -11.93 -11.02 -7.02
N GLU A 16 -11.84 -10.79 -5.71
CA GLU A 16 -12.91 -10.16 -4.94
C GLU A 16 -13.12 -8.70 -5.37
N ASN A 17 -12.04 -7.95 -5.60
CA ASN A 17 -12.12 -6.58 -6.11
C ASN A 17 -12.68 -6.54 -7.53
N ILE A 18 -12.30 -7.48 -8.40
CA ILE A 18 -12.88 -7.61 -9.75
C ILE A 18 -14.39 -7.90 -9.66
N GLN A 19 -14.82 -8.75 -8.71
CA GLN A 19 -16.24 -9.03 -8.53
C GLN A 19 -17.02 -7.79 -8.06
N ILE A 20 -16.44 -6.99 -7.16
CA ILE A 20 -17.02 -5.71 -6.74
C ILE A 20 -17.19 -4.77 -7.95
N ILE A 21 -16.16 -4.63 -8.79
CA ILE A 21 -16.21 -3.81 -10.01
C ILE A 21 -17.37 -4.25 -10.92
N LYS A 22 -17.52 -5.55 -11.15
CA LYS A 22 -18.60 -6.10 -11.98
C LYS A 22 -19.99 -5.87 -11.38
N ASN A 23 -20.13 -6.05 -10.07
CA ASN A 23 -21.39 -5.85 -9.34
C ASN A 23 -21.82 -4.38 -9.33
N LEU A 24 -20.87 -3.45 -9.40
CA LEU A 24 -21.12 -2.01 -9.55
C LEU A 24 -21.39 -1.60 -11.00
N GLU A 25 -21.62 -2.56 -11.89
CA GLU A 25 -21.94 -2.35 -13.30
C GLU A 25 -20.85 -1.58 -14.07
N TYR A 26 -19.57 -1.79 -13.72
CA TYR A 26 -18.45 -1.37 -14.55
C TYR A 26 -17.96 -2.52 -15.44
N ASN A 27 -17.40 -2.18 -16.59
CA ASN A 27 -16.62 -3.12 -17.39
C ASN A 27 -15.21 -3.19 -16.80
N PHE A 28 -14.80 -4.40 -16.39
CA PHE A 28 -13.42 -4.65 -16.02
C PHE A 28 -12.58 -4.81 -17.29
N LEU A 29 -11.57 -3.95 -17.48
CA LEU A 29 -10.72 -3.97 -18.66
C LEU A 29 -9.42 -4.73 -18.39
N HIS A 30 -8.71 -4.38 -17.32
CA HIS A 30 -7.42 -4.99 -16.99
C HIS A 30 -7.03 -4.73 -15.53
N ASN A 31 -6.11 -5.54 -15.00
CA ASN A 31 -5.40 -5.25 -13.76
C ASN A 31 -3.93 -5.65 -13.88
N PHE A 32 -3.08 -5.00 -13.10
CA PHE A 32 -1.69 -5.41 -12.93
C PHE A 32 -1.19 -5.08 -11.52
N VAL A 33 -0.32 -5.93 -11.00
CA VAL A 33 0.37 -5.71 -9.73
C VAL A 33 1.51 -4.72 -9.97
N ILE A 34 1.67 -3.74 -9.08
CA ILE A 34 2.81 -2.82 -9.13
C ILE A 34 4.08 -3.64 -8.83
N PRO A 35 5.13 -3.55 -9.67
CA PRO A 35 6.38 -4.26 -9.44
C PRO A 35 7.05 -3.79 -8.15
N GLU A 36 7.88 -4.65 -7.54
CA GLU A 36 8.57 -4.31 -6.29
C GLU A 36 9.44 -3.05 -6.41
N SER A 37 9.95 -2.71 -7.60
CA SER A 37 10.69 -1.46 -7.82
C SER A 37 9.87 -0.22 -7.48
N GLY A 38 8.56 -0.22 -7.74
CA GLY A 38 7.68 0.90 -7.36
C GLY A 38 7.51 1.05 -5.84
N TRP A 39 7.78 0.00 -5.08
CA TRP A 39 7.80 0.07 -3.61
C TRP A 39 9.18 0.43 -3.08
N TRP A 40 10.24 -0.16 -3.61
CA TRP A 40 11.58 0.07 -3.09
C TRP A 40 12.19 1.38 -3.59
N ASP A 41 12.29 1.54 -4.91
CA ASP A 41 13.01 2.65 -5.53
C ASP A 41 12.25 3.96 -5.36
N ASP A 42 10.92 3.91 -5.56
CA ASP A 42 10.08 5.11 -5.59
C ASP A 42 9.47 5.48 -4.23
N TYR A 43 9.40 4.55 -3.28
CA TYR A 43 8.71 4.78 -1.99
C TYR A 43 9.58 4.55 -0.76
N TYR A 44 10.01 3.32 -0.48
CA TYR A 44 10.64 2.96 0.79
C TYR A 44 12.08 3.47 0.94
N ILE A 45 12.93 3.40 -0.10
CA ILE A 45 14.28 3.97 -0.03
C ILE A 45 14.24 5.50 0.19
N PRO A 46 13.42 6.28 -0.55
CA PRO A 46 13.21 7.69 -0.24
C PRO A 46 12.68 7.94 1.18
N LEU A 47 11.76 7.09 1.66
CA LEU A 47 11.17 7.21 2.98
C LEU A 47 12.19 6.96 4.10
N GLU A 48 13.03 5.93 4.02
CA GLU A 48 14.09 5.65 5.00
C GLU A 48 15.06 6.83 5.16
N ASN A 49 15.45 7.42 4.03
CA ASN A 49 16.28 8.62 4.01
C ASN A 49 15.58 9.80 4.70
N ARG A 50 14.29 9.99 4.40
CA ARG A 50 13.48 11.05 5.02
C ARG A 50 13.32 10.82 6.53
N VAL A 51 13.07 9.60 6.97
CA VAL A 51 12.98 9.23 8.40
C VAL A 51 14.28 9.60 9.12
N SER A 52 15.43 9.27 8.53
CA SER A 52 16.74 9.59 9.11
C SER A 52 16.96 11.11 9.29
N LEU A 53 16.51 11.92 8.33
CA LEU A 53 16.56 13.38 8.42
C LEU A 53 15.59 13.92 9.48
N LEU A 54 14.37 13.39 9.54
CA LEU A 54 13.34 13.84 10.48
C LEU A 54 13.69 13.48 11.92
N ARG A 55 14.36 12.35 12.18
CA ARG A 55 14.86 12.03 13.53
C ARG A 55 15.86 13.06 14.06
N LYS A 56 16.74 13.57 13.20
CA LYS A 56 17.68 14.65 13.56
C LYS A 56 16.93 15.95 13.83
N LYS A 57 15.95 16.29 12.99
CA LYS A 57 15.13 17.50 13.12
C LYS A 57 14.31 17.52 14.40
N TYR A 58 13.72 16.38 14.77
CA TYR A 58 12.82 16.25 15.94
C TYR A 58 13.51 15.59 17.14
N LYS A 59 14.82 15.86 17.32
CA LYS A 59 15.61 15.23 18.37
C LYS A 59 14.96 15.46 19.75
N GLY A 60 14.66 14.36 20.45
CA GLY A 60 14.06 14.39 21.79
C GLY A 60 12.53 14.51 21.81
N ASN A 61 11.87 14.61 20.65
CA ASN A 61 10.41 14.57 20.58
C ASN A 61 9.93 13.11 20.49
N ILE A 62 9.40 12.62 21.61
CA ILE A 62 8.95 11.22 21.77
C ILE A 62 7.80 10.90 20.80
N GLU A 63 6.84 11.80 20.62
CA GLU A 63 5.70 11.56 19.73
C GLU A 63 6.11 11.50 18.26
N ALA A 64 7.05 12.36 17.86
CA ALA A 64 7.64 12.30 16.51
C ALA A 64 8.36 10.96 16.28
N TYR A 65 9.11 10.47 17.28
CA TYR A 65 9.80 9.19 17.15
C TYR A 65 8.84 8.01 17.02
N LYS A 66 7.72 7.98 17.76
CA LYS A 66 6.71 6.93 17.63
C LYS A 66 6.17 6.82 16.21
N VAL A 67 5.86 7.95 15.56
CA VAL A 67 5.40 7.95 14.17
C VAL A 67 6.51 7.44 13.25
N LEU A 68 7.74 7.93 13.41
CA LEU A 68 8.87 7.50 12.60
C LEU A 68 9.27 6.03 12.81
N ASP A 69 8.99 5.44 13.98
CA ASP A 69 9.17 4.02 14.23
C ASP A 69 8.10 3.19 13.50
N GLN A 70 6.85 3.67 13.43
CA GLN A 70 5.76 3.01 12.69
C GLN A 70 6.05 2.93 11.19
N GLU A 71 6.59 3.99 10.58
CA GLU A 71 6.99 3.97 9.17
C GLU A 71 8.06 2.89 8.89
N LEU A 72 9.03 2.73 9.79
CA LEU A 72 10.05 1.70 9.68
C LEU A 72 9.50 0.28 9.92
N GLU A 73 8.50 0.14 10.79
CA GLU A 73 7.80 -1.13 10.99
C GLU A 73 7.08 -1.58 9.71
N GLU A 74 6.46 -0.65 8.98
CA GLU A 74 5.84 -0.96 7.69
C GLU A 74 6.87 -1.42 6.65
N ILE A 75 8.01 -0.72 6.53
CA ILE A 75 9.10 -1.13 5.63
C ILE A 75 9.58 -2.55 5.96
N PHE A 76 9.76 -2.86 7.25
CA PHE A 76 10.15 -4.21 7.68
C PHE A 76 9.08 -5.25 7.32
N LEU A 77 7.81 -4.91 7.52
CA LEU A 77 6.69 -5.79 7.17
C LEU A 77 6.69 -6.08 5.67
N TYR A 78 6.86 -5.06 4.82
CA TYR A 78 6.91 -5.21 3.37
C TYR A 78 8.08 -6.10 2.95
N LYS A 79 9.28 -5.84 3.47
CA LYS A 79 10.46 -6.68 3.21
C LYS A 79 10.25 -8.16 3.51
N LYS A 80 9.47 -8.47 4.54
CA LYS A 80 9.23 -9.85 4.98
C LYS A 80 8.06 -10.53 4.27
N TYR A 81 7.09 -9.77 3.79
CA TYR A 81 5.79 -10.29 3.35
C TYR A 81 5.30 -9.72 2.01
N SER A 82 6.18 -9.11 1.19
CA SER A 82 5.83 -8.53 -0.13
C SER A 82 5.19 -9.55 -1.08
N GLU A 83 5.53 -10.83 -0.96
CA GLU A 83 4.91 -11.90 -1.75
C GLU A 83 3.40 -12.10 -1.46
N TYR A 84 2.91 -11.63 -0.31
CA TYR A 84 1.54 -11.88 0.14
C TYR A 84 0.60 -10.68 -0.06
N TYR A 85 1.14 -9.49 -0.29
CA TYR A 85 0.34 -8.29 -0.49
C TYR A 85 1.12 -7.24 -1.29
N GLY A 86 0.38 -6.38 -1.97
CA GLY A 86 0.95 -5.28 -2.70
C GLY A 86 -0.15 -4.38 -3.25
N TYR A 87 0.24 -3.50 -4.17
CA TYR A 87 -0.70 -2.62 -4.85
C TYR A 87 -1.05 -3.19 -6.20
N VAL A 88 -2.32 -3.05 -6.56
CA VAL A 88 -2.88 -3.53 -7.82
C VAL A 88 -3.62 -2.37 -8.46
N PHE A 89 -3.24 -2.04 -9.68
CA PHE A 89 -4.00 -1.10 -10.50
C PHE A 89 -5.15 -1.82 -11.17
N TYR A 90 -6.35 -1.24 -11.10
CA TYR A 90 -7.53 -1.72 -11.79
C TYR A 90 -7.95 -0.70 -12.84
N ILE A 91 -8.04 -1.13 -14.08
CA ILE A 91 -8.51 -0.32 -15.20
C ILE A 91 -9.95 -0.74 -15.49
N ILE A 92 -10.87 0.21 -15.31
CA ILE A 92 -12.30 -0.02 -15.45
C ILE A 92 -12.94 1.04 -16.34
N GLN A 93 -14.02 0.67 -16.99
CA GLN A 93 -14.80 1.57 -17.82
C GLN A 93 -16.24 1.61 -17.31
N LYS A 94 -16.79 2.81 -17.18
CA LYS A 94 -18.21 3.00 -16.88
C LYS A 94 -19.04 2.35 -17.99
N LYS A 95 -19.98 1.47 -17.64
CA LYS A 95 -20.97 1.02 -18.62
C LYS A 95 -21.83 2.21 -19.01
N THR A 96 -21.84 2.53 -20.29
CA THR A 96 -22.85 3.41 -20.87
C THR A 96 -23.98 2.53 -21.37
N ASP A 97 -25.20 2.83 -20.92
CA ASP A 97 -26.40 2.26 -21.51
C ASP A 97 -26.37 2.53 -23.02
N LYS A 98 -26.59 1.47 -23.81
CA LYS A 98 -26.82 1.61 -25.26
C LYS A 98 -28.29 1.89 -25.50
#